data_AF-A0A941SEG6-F1
#
_entry.id   AF-A0A941SEG6-F1
#
_cell.length_a   1.000
_cell.length_b   1.000
_cell.length_c   1.000
_cell.angle_alpha   90.00
_cell.angle_beta   90.00
_cell.angle_gamma   90.00
#
_symmetry.space_group_name_H-M   'P 1'
#
loop_
_entity.id
_entity.type
_entity.pdbx_description
1 polymer ?
#
loop_
_entity_poly.entity_id
_entity_poly.type
_entity_poly.pdbx_seq_one_letter_code
_entity_poly.pdbx_strand_id
1 'polypeptide(L)'
;MLKNLTVSTMTLLFSLSVSSTLFAADAPKDKSSATNMQFGNTGLTAVEVKNLHHSGKLLVKKIKVTDGTLVNGFFEAVDSQFNKDTVINGNIDAKTSSFNVLSVNGNVKFNTVVVSGPATVNGKVTAEKSDFKNTLTIHGHLDAKETTFGKKITITNVETDLENCKVTDILVQKSGNEAQKLSLKGTSVSGDITFESGKGVIEQDDKSSIGGKVTGAQVEKK
;
A
#
# COMPACT_ATOMS: atom_id res chain seq x y z
N MET A 1 -64.26 -5.31 29.58
CA MET A 1 -63.36 -4.69 28.57
C MET A 1 -61.99 -4.48 29.22
N LEU A 2 -61.04 -5.39 29.02
CA LEU A 2 -59.64 -5.22 29.45
C LEU A 2 -58.86 -4.53 28.31
N LYS A 3 -58.19 -3.43 28.62
CA LYS A 3 -57.28 -2.72 27.71
C LYS A 3 -55.87 -3.30 27.86
N ASN A 4 -55.29 -3.76 26.76
CA ASN A 4 -53.91 -4.21 26.68
C ASN A 4 -52.95 -3.01 26.76
N LEU A 5 -51.92 -3.15 27.60
CA LEU A 5 -50.83 -2.19 27.77
C LEU A 5 -49.62 -2.69 26.97
N THR A 6 -49.26 -1.95 25.91
CA THR A 6 -48.10 -2.27 25.06
C THR A 6 -46.88 -1.55 25.60
N VAL A 7 -45.88 -2.29 26.09
CA VAL A 7 -44.60 -1.73 26.55
C VAL A 7 -43.63 -1.73 25.36
N SER A 8 -43.28 -0.54 24.88
CA SER A 8 -42.28 -0.32 23.83
C SER A 8 -40.89 -0.26 24.44
N THR A 9 -40.00 -1.17 24.03
CA THR A 9 -38.61 -1.25 24.51
C THR A 9 -37.75 -0.26 23.73
N MET A 10 -37.38 0.85 24.39
CA MET A 10 -36.49 1.88 23.85
C MET A 10 -35.04 1.41 24.00
N THR A 11 -34.40 1.04 22.88
CA THR A 11 -32.99 0.64 22.87
C THR A 11 -32.12 1.90 22.80
N LEU A 12 -31.37 2.15 23.89
CA LEU A 12 -30.49 3.29 24.04
C LEU A 12 -29.08 2.94 23.50
N LEU A 13 -28.74 3.44 22.31
CA LEU A 13 -27.39 3.32 21.74
C LEU A 13 -26.46 4.39 22.35
N PHE A 14 -25.58 3.98 23.25
CA PHE A 14 -24.46 4.81 23.70
C PHE A 14 -23.29 4.68 22.72
N SER A 15 -23.02 5.72 21.92
CA SER A 15 -21.74 5.86 21.21
C SER A 15 -20.76 6.66 22.06
N LEU A 16 -19.92 5.97 22.83
CA LEU A 16 -18.78 6.58 23.51
C LEU A 16 -17.63 6.74 22.50
N SER A 17 -17.46 7.94 21.94
CA SER A 17 -16.23 8.29 21.20
C SER A 17 -15.21 8.85 22.18
N VAL A 18 -14.33 7.99 22.69
CA VAL A 18 -13.16 8.44 23.46
C VAL A 18 -12.08 8.85 22.47
N SER A 19 -12.03 10.14 22.14
CA SER A 19 -10.86 10.73 21.46
C SER A 19 -9.71 10.81 22.46
N SER A 20 -8.96 9.72 22.63
CA SER A 20 -7.72 9.75 23.39
C SER A 20 -6.61 10.33 22.50
N THR A 21 -6.45 11.64 22.56
CA THR A 21 -5.24 12.30 22.07
C THR A 21 -4.13 12.04 23.09
N LEU A 22 -3.29 11.04 22.84
CA LEU A 22 -2.05 10.88 23.60
C LEU A 22 -1.06 11.96 23.13
N PHE A 23 -1.13 13.14 23.74
CA PHE A 23 -0.02 14.10 23.65
C PHE A 23 1.08 13.60 24.58
N ALA A 24 2.13 13.00 24.01
CA ALA A 24 3.35 12.73 24.76
C ALA A 24 4.02 14.08 25.05
N ALA A 25 3.74 14.65 26.23
CA ALA A 25 4.59 15.67 26.84
C ALA A 25 5.94 15.02 27.19
N ASP A 26 7.05 15.74 26.94
CA ASP A 26 8.41 15.34 27.30
C ASP A 26 8.48 14.88 28.77
N ALA A 27 8.45 13.57 28.97
CA ALA A 27 8.56 12.89 30.27
C ALA A 27 9.21 11.50 30.03
N PRO A 28 9.82 10.90 31.07
CA PRO A 28 11.03 10.08 30.95
C PRO A 28 10.83 8.80 30.14
N LYS A 29 11.96 8.28 29.63
CA LYS A 29 12.14 7.02 28.87
C LYS A 29 11.67 5.77 29.63
N ASP A 30 10.42 5.71 30.05
CA ASP A 30 9.81 4.49 30.52
C ASP A 30 9.26 3.75 29.31
N LYS A 31 9.76 2.53 29.11
CA LYS A 31 9.38 1.63 28.03
C LYS A 31 7.93 1.17 28.26
N SER A 32 6.98 2.03 27.94
CA SER A 32 5.57 1.68 27.87
C SER A 32 5.38 0.69 26.72
N SER A 33 5.32 -0.59 27.08
CA SER A 33 4.84 -1.66 26.20
C SER A 33 3.33 -1.49 26.03
N ALA A 34 2.93 -0.50 25.23
CA ALA A 34 1.55 -0.31 24.82
C ALA A 34 1.16 -1.39 23.80
N THR A 35 0.94 -2.61 24.29
CA THR A 35 0.29 -3.69 23.55
C THR A 35 -1.18 -3.67 23.91
N ASN A 36 -2.00 -2.82 23.29
CA ASN A 36 -3.46 -2.96 23.32
C ASN A 36 -4.08 -2.15 22.17
N MET A 37 -4.96 -2.81 21.41
CA MET A 37 -5.68 -2.23 20.27
C MET A 37 -6.27 -0.87 20.61
N GLN A 38 -5.98 0.13 19.77
CA GLN A 38 -6.62 1.44 19.86
C GLN A 38 -7.71 1.56 18.80
N PHE A 39 -8.82 2.20 19.18
CA PHE A 39 -9.96 2.45 18.30
C PHE A 39 -10.13 3.96 18.11
N GLY A 40 -10.56 4.37 16.92
CA GLY A 40 -10.88 5.76 16.61
C GLY A 40 -9.78 6.48 15.84
N ASN A 41 -9.71 7.80 16.01
CA ASN A 41 -8.70 8.64 15.37
C ASN A 41 -7.55 8.88 16.33
N THR A 42 -6.35 8.38 16.00
CA THR A 42 -5.19 8.51 16.87
C THR A 42 -3.97 9.00 16.11
N GLY A 43 -3.12 9.77 16.80
CA GLY A 43 -1.82 10.24 16.32
C GLY A 43 -0.70 9.71 17.21
N LEU A 44 0.37 9.18 16.62
CA LEU A 44 1.61 8.85 17.34
C LEU A 44 2.77 9.63 16.74
N THR A 45 3.68 10.14 17.58
CA THR A 45 4.85 10.88 17.10
C THR A 45 6.08 10.60 17.94
N ALA A 46 7.23 10.38 17.28
CA ALA A 46 8.54 10.25 17.93
C ALA A 46 8.62 9.15 19.00
N VAL A 47 7.93 8.03 18.77
CA VAL A 47 7.90 6.88 19.69
C VAL A 47 8.42 5.61 19.02
N GLU A 48 9.07 4.76 19.82
CA GLU A 48 9.35 3.37 19.45
C GLU A 48 8.25 2.49 20.06
N VAL A 49 7.58 1.71 19.22
CA VAL A 49 6.49 0.82 19.62
C VAL A 49 6.89 -0.60 19.26
N LYS A 50 6.62 -1.57 20.13
CA LYS A 50 6.89 -2.96 19.80
C LYS A 50 5.90 -3.46 18.73
N ASN A 51 4.62 -3.50 19.06
CA ASN A 51 3.53 -3.89 18.16
C ASN A 51 2.57 -2.73 17.97
N LEU A 52 2.09 -2.51 16.74
CA LEU A 52 1.14 -1.43 16.44
C LEU A 52 -0.17 -2.00 15.90
N HIS A 53 -1.21 -2.05 16.72
CA HIS A 53 -2.53 -2.56 16.34
C HIS A 53 -3.57 -1.45 16.48
N HIS A 54 -4.19 -1.03 15.38
CA HIS A 54 -5.15 0.09 15.37
C HIS A 54 -6.35 -0.17 14.48
N SER A 55 -7.53 0.30 14.89
CA SER A 55 -8.74 0.33 14.07
C SER A 55 -9.28 1.76 13.98
N GLY A 56 -9.45 2.28 12.76
CA GLY A 56 -9.88 3.65 12.49
C GLY A 56 -8.84 4.44 11.70
N LYS A 57 -8.75 5.75 11.93
CA LYS A 57 -7.74 6.60 11.32
C LYS A 57 -6.50 6.66 12.22
N LEU A 58 -5.35 6.27 11.69
CA LEU A 58 -4.08 6.36 12.39
C LEU A 58 -3.12 7.25 11.62
N LEU A 59 -2.58 8.27 12.28
CA LEU A 59 -1.50 9.10 11.77
C LEU A 59 -0.24 8.86 12.60
N VAL A 60 0.86 8.50 11.96
CA VAL A 60 2.14 8.27 12.64
C VAL A 60 3.24 9.10 12.00
N LYS A 61 4.07 9.73 12.83
CA LYS A 61 5.19 10.55 12.39
C LYS A 61 6.46 10.22 13.16
N LYS A 62 7.56 9.94 12.45
CA LYS A 62 8.85 9.63 13.09
C LYS A 62 8.76 8.50 14.12
N ILE A 63 7.94 7.48 13.83
CA ILE A 63 7.84 6.32 14.71
C ILE A 63 8.71 5.17 14.20
N LYS A 64 9.03 4.26 15.10
CA LYS A 64 9.66 2.99 14.77
C LYS A 64 8.83 1.85 15.36
N VAL A 65 8.33 0.96 14.52
CA VAL A 65 7.68 -0.28 14.96
C VAL A 65 8.64 -1.44 14.77
N THR A 66 9.02 -2.08 15.88
CA THR A 66 10.06 -3.12 15.86
C THR A 66 9.54 -4.51 15.54
N ASP A 67 8.23 -4.72 15.72
CA ASP A 67 7.52 -5.98 15.53
C ASP A 67 6.33 -5.78 14.55
N GLY A 68 5.27 -6.58 14.66
CA GLY A 68 4.13 -6.55 13.75
C GLY A 68 3.31 -5.26 13.79
N THR A 69 2.78 -4.87 12.63
CA THR A 69 1.80 -3.77 12.48
C THR A 69 0.52 -4.28 11.82
N LEU A 70 -0.62 -4.00 12.44
CA LEU A 70 -1.95 -4.29 11.90
C LEU A 70 -2.82 -3.03 12.00
N VAL A 71 -3.23 -2.48 10.88
CA VAL A 71 -4.15 -1.32 10.84
C VAL A 71 -5.40 -1.67 10.05
N ASN A 72 -6.56 -1.49 10.66
CA ASN A 72 -7.85 -1.60 9.99
C ASN A 72 -8.44 -0.19 9.81
N GLY A 73 -8.37 0.37 8.61
CA GLY A 73 -8.88 1.72 8.32
C GLY A 73 -7.92 2.57 7.49
N PHE A 74 -7.76 3.84 7.85
CA PHE A 74 -6.89 4.76 7.14
C PHE A 74 -5.57 4.94 7.88
N PHE A 75 -4.46 4.76 7.19
CA PHE A 75 -3.13 4.84 7.77
C PHE A 75 -2.29 5.90 7.07
N GLU A 76 -1.85 6.91 7.81
CA GLU A 76 -0.90 7.91 7.33
C GLU A 76 0.42 7.74 8.05
N ALA A 77 1.50 7.51 7.31
CA ALA A 77 2.83 7.31 7.87
C ALA A 77 3.84 8.29 7.27
N VAL A 78 4.49 9.08 8.14
CA VAL A 78 5.50 10.07 7.72
C VAL A 78 6.80 9.82 8.47
N ASP A 79 7.92 9.78 7.76
CA ASP A 79 9.26 9.61 8.35
C ASP A 79 9.36 8.36 9.28
N SER A 80 8.61 7.29 9.00
CA SER A 80 8.41 6.18 9.93
C SER A 80 9.01 4.85 9.43
N GLN A 81 9.38 3.97 10.36
CA GLN A 81 10.02 2.68 10.06
C GLN A 81 9.23 1.51 10.63
N PHE A 82 8.93 0.51 9.80
CA PHE A 82 8.21 -0.70 10.16
C PHE A 82 9.08 -1.93 9.85
N ASN A 83 9.70 -2.49 10.88
CA ASN A 83 10.81 -3.42 10.73
C ASN A 83 10.39 -4.88 10.47
N LYS A 84 9.10 -5.19 10.66
CA LYS A 84 8.50 -6.51 10.40
C LYS A 84 7.28 -6.37 9.50
N ASP A 85 6.41 -7.36 9.57
CA ASP A 85 5.23 -7.46 8.73
C ASP A 85 4.24 -6.35 9.06
N THR A 86 3.81 -5.64 8.03
CA THR A 86 2.79 -4.60 8.09
C THR A 86 1.59 -5.03 7.27
N VAL A 87 0.45 -5.18 7.93
CA VAL A 87 -0.83 -5.53 7.31
C VAL A 87 -1.79 -4.35 7.46
N ILE A 88 -2.27 -3.83 6.34
CA ILE A 88 -3.24 -2.72 6.30
C ILE A 88 -4.51 -3.21 5.62
N ASN A 89 -5.61 -3.26 6.36
CA ASN A 89 -6.95 -3.49 5.82
C ASN A 89 -7.63 -2.14 5.67
N GLY A 90 -7.41 -1.50 4.52
CA GLY A 90 -7.88 -0.17 4.21
C GLY A 90 -6.85 0.61 3.40
N ASN A 91 -6.84 1.93 3.52
CA ASN A 91 -6.01 2.80 2.69
C ASN A 91 -4.76 3.27 3.43
N ILE A 92 -3.66 3.42 2.71
CA ILE A 92 -2.39 3.94 3.23
C ILE A 92 -1.88 5.12 2.39
N ASP A 93 -1.49 6.21 3.06
CA ASP A 93 -0.69 7.31 2.51
C ASP A 93 0.64 7.37 3.28
N ALA A 94 1.74 6.95 2.66
CA ALA A 94 3.04 6.91 3.31
C ALA A 94 4.05 7.81 2.59
N LYS A 95 4.80 8.58 3.38
CA LYS A 95 5.81 9.53 2.92
C LYS A 95 7.12 9.33 3.67
N THR A 96 8.22 9.27 2.94
CA THR A 96 9.58 9.17 3.53
C THR A 96 9.68 8.02 4.56
N SER A 97 9.01 6.91 4.30
CA SER A 97 8.84 5.81 5.26
C SER A 97 9.39 4.50 4.70
N SER A 98 9.70 3.55 5.58
CA SER A 98 10.22 2.25 5.18
C SER A 98 9.43 1.09 5.78
N PHE A 99 9.11 0.11 4.94
CA PHE A 99 8.45 -1.13 5.34
C PHE A 99 9.36 -2.32 5.04
N ASN A 100 9.36 -3.32 5.93
CA ASN A 100 10.02 -4.59 5.64
C ASN A 100 9.13 -5.44 4.74
N VAL A 101 8.08 -6.05 5.28
CA VAL A 101 7.08 -6.81 4.50
C VAL A 101 5.75 -6.06 4.55
N LEU A 102 5.05 -5.99 3.42
CA LEU A 102 3.83 -5.18 3.31
C LEU A 102 2.69 -5.96 2.65
N SER A 103 1.53 -5.97 3.29
CA SER A 103 0.28 -6.45 2.71
C SER A 103 -0.81 -5.41 2.88
N VAL A 104 -1.41 -4.95 1.77
CA VAL A 104 -2.47 -3.93 1.79
C VAL A 104 -3.71 -4.44 1.07
N ASN A 105 -4.84 -4.42 1.77
CA ASN A 105 -6.17 -4.65 1.22
C ASN A 105 -6.89 -3.30 1.11
N GLY A 106 -6.63 -2.57 0.03
CA GLY A 106 -7.12 -1.21 -0.22
C GLY A 106 -6.12 -0.40 -1.04
N ASN A 107 -6.29 0.92 -1.05
CA ASN A 107 -5.50 1.80 -1.91
C ASN A 107 -4.23 2.29 -1.23
N VAL A 108 -3.17 2.42 -2.02
CA VAL A 108 -1.83 2.79 -1.60
C VAL A 108 -1.40 4.07 -2.31
N LYS A 109 -0.93 5.04 -1.54
CA LYS A 109 -0.22 6.21 -2.03
C LYS A 109 1.14 6.31 -1.35
N PHE A 110 2.21 6.18 -2.14
CA PHE A 110 3.59 6.24 -1.67
C PHE A 110 4.34 7.39 -2.30
N ASN A 111 5.07 8.12 -1.47
CA ASN A 111 6.04 9.13 -1.90
C ASN A 111 7.34 8.94 -1.12
N THR A 112 8.43 8.64 -1.82
CA THR A 112 9.73 8.40 -1.19
C THR A 112 9.68 7.25 -0.17
N VAL A 113 9.07 6.12 -0.55
CA VAL A 113 8.92 4.95 0.33
C VAL A 113 9.88 3.85 -0.09
N VAL A 114 10.43 3.13 0.89
CA VAL A 114 11.25 1.94 0.65
C VAL A 114 10.54 0.70 1.18
N VAL A 115 10.35 -0.31 0.34
CA VAL A 115 9.85 -1.64 0.76
C VAL A 115 10.95 -2.67 0.53
N SER A 116 11.48 -3.23 1.61
CA SER A 116 12.70 -4.05 1.56
C SER A 116 12.42 -5.53 1.25
N GLY A 117 11.32 -6.05 1.77
CA GLY A 117 10.81 -7.40 1.57
C GLY A 117 9.64 -7.44 0.57
N PRO A 118 8.99 -8.61 0.43
CA PRO A 118 7.86 -8.77 -0.47
C PRO A 118 6.69 -7.85 -0.13
N ALA A 119 5.98 -7.41 -1.17
CA ALA A 119 4.80 -6.59 -1.05
C ALA A 119 3.62 -7.15 -1.86
N THR A 120 2.42 -7.13 -1.27
CA THR A 120 1.17 -7.47 -1.97
C THR A 120 0.15 -6.36 -1.75
N VAL A 121 -0.49 -5.91 -2.83
CA VAL A 121 -1.56 -4.90 -2.76
C VAL A 121 -2.78 -5.37 -3.52
N ASN A 122 -3.91 -5.44 -2.83
CA ASN A 122 -5.24 -5.66 -3.40
C ASN A 122 -5.97 -4.32 -3.49
N GLY A 123 -5.70 -3.56 -4.56
CA GLY A 123 -6.23 -2.22 -4.76
C GLY A 123 -5.37 -1.36 -5.69
N LYS A 124 -5.66 -0.07 -5.75
CA LYS A 124 -4.88 0.88 -6.56
C LYS A 124 -3.56 1.24 -5.85
N VAL A 125 -2.47 1.29 -6.61
CA VAL A 125 -1.16 1.76 -6.16
C VAL A 125 -0.77 3.01 -6.95
N THR A 126 -0.46 4.09 -6.24
CA THR A 126 0.25 5.25 -6.77
C THR A 126 1.58 5.37 -6.04
N ALA A 127 2.70 5.27 -6.75
CA ALA A 127 4.04 5.33 -6.16
C ALA A 127 4.91 6.39 -6.86
N GLU A 128 5.47 7.31 -6.08
CA GLU A 128 6.42 8.32 -6.56
C GLU A 128 7.75 8.17 -5.82
N LYS A 129 8.87 8.21 -6.54
CA LYS A 129 10.24 8.23 -5.96
C LYS A 129 10.50 7.10 -4.97
N SER A 130 9.88 5.94 -5.19
CA SER A 130 9.89 4.83 -4.23
C SER A 130 10.82 3.70 -4.70
N ASP A 131 11.21 2.82 -3.78
CA ASP A 131 12.09 1.69 -4.05
C ASP A 131 11.50 0.39 -3.47
N PHE A 132 11.12 -0.52 -4.37
CA PHE A 132 10.68 -1.87 -4.04
C PHE A 132 11.82 -2.85 -4.32
N LYS A 133 12.51 -3.26 -3.25
CA LYS A 133 13.73 -4.07 -3.36
C LYS A 133 13.47 -5.55 -3.64
N ASN A 134 12.23 -5.99 -3.43
CA ASN A 134 11.79 -7.36 -3.61
C ASN A 134 10.56 -7.43 -4.52
N THR A 135 9.96 -8.62 -4.66
CA THR A 135 8.79 -8.83 -5.51
C THR A 135 7.60 -8.00 -5.03
N LEU A 136 6.90 -7.40 -5.98
CA LEU A 136 5.65 -6.66 -5.75
C LEU A 136 4.53 -7.31 -6.57
N THR A 137 3.45 -7.70 -5.90
CA THR A 137 2.24 -8.23 -6.54
C THR A 137 1.09 -7.25 -6.33
N ILE A 138 0.42 -6.88 -7.42
CA ILE A 138 -0.68 -5.90 -7.41
C ILE A 138 -1.89 -6.50 -8.10
N HIS A 139 -3.00 -6.60 -7.37
CA HIS A 139 -4.31 -6.94 -7.91
C HIS A 139 -5.14 -5.66 -8.02
N GLY A 140 -4.84 -4.87 -9.05
CA GLY A 140 -5.41 -3.55 -9.26
C GLY A 140 -4.48 -2.66 -10.10
N HIS A 141 -4.87 -1.39 -10.24
CA HIS A 141 -4.14 -0.44 -11.07
C HIS A 141 -2.83 0.02 -10.41
N LEU A 142 -1.78 0.13 -11.22
CA LEU A 142 -0.48 0.68 -10.84
C LEU A 142 -0.17 1.93 -11.68
N ASP A 143 0.09 3.03 -10.99
CA ASP A 143 0.63 4.27 -11.51
C ASP A 143 1.93 4.57 -10.75
N ALA A 144 3.08 4.47 -11.42
CA ALA A 144 4.37 4.66 -10.80
C ALA A 144 5.23 5.68 -11.54
N LYS A 145 5.83 6.59 -10.77
CA LYS A 145 6.74 7.63 -11.25
C LYS A 145 8.07 7.60 -10.51
N GLU A 146 9.17 7.70 -11.24
CA GLU A 146 10.53 7.77 -10.68
C GLU A 146 10.82 6.65 -9.67
N THR A 147 10.23 5.47 -9.90
CA THR A 147 10.23 4.37 -8.94
C THR A 147 11.11 3.22 -9.44
N THR A 148 11.81 2.57 -8.52
CA THR A 148 12.64 1.40 -8.81
C THR A 148 11.97 0.14 -8.30
N PHE A 149 11.93 -0.89 -9.15
CA PHE A 149 11.47 -2.24 -8.83
C PHE A 149 12.64 -3.20 -9.05
N GLY A 150 13.34 -3.53 -7.95
CA GLY A 150 14.58 -4.31 -7.96
C GLY A 150 14.39 -5.80 -8.24
N LYS A 151 13.14 -6.28 -8.30
CA LYS A 151 12.75 -7.64 -8.70
C LYS A 151 11.51 -7.59 -9.58
N LYS A 152 11.04 -8.76 -10.01
CA LYS A 152 9.82 -8.93 -10.80
C LYS A 152 8.62 -8.27 -10.13
N ILE A 153 7.85 -7.54 -10.93
CA ILE A 153 6.51 -7.07 -10.57
C ILE A 153 5.46 -7.95 -11.24
N THR A 154 4.40 -8.30 -10.51
CA THR A 154 3.26 -9.06 -11.00
C THR A 154 2.01 -8.20 -10.88
N ILE A 155 1.29 -7.98 -11.98
CA ILE A 155 0.14 -7.08 -12.02
C ILE A 155 -1.06 -7.81 -12.62
N THR A 156 -2.20 -7.75 -11.95
CA THR A 156 -3.50 -8.18 -12.49
C THR A 156 -4.38 -6.95 -12.70
N ASN A 157 -4.32 -6.34 -13.90
CA ASN A 157 -5.18 -5.20 -14.26
C ASN A 157 -5.29 -5.00 -15.77
N VAL A 158 -6.22 -4.13 -16.18
CA VAL A 158 -6.37 -3.65 -17.57
C VAL A 158 -5.28 -2.65 -17.95
N GLU A 159 -4.91 -1.71 -17.06
CA GLU A 159 -3.97 -0.62 -17.41
C GLU A 159 -2.89 -0.42 -16.34
N THR A 160 -1.65 -0.16 -16.78
CA THR A 160 -0.51 0.17 -15.92
C THR A 160 0.32 1.27 -16.56
N ASP A 161 0.69 2.28 -15.75
CA ASP A 161 1.49 3.42 -16.18
C ASP A 161 2.81 3.48 -15.41
N LEU A 162 3.93 3.50 -16.14
CA LEU A 162 5.28 3.60 -15.59
C LEU A 162 6.04 4.77 -16.23
N GLU A 163 6.32 5.80 -15.43
CA GLU A 163 7.04 7.01 -15.86
C GLU A 163 8.40 7.15 -15.16
N ASN A 164 9.49 7.21 -15.93
CA ASN A 164 10.87 7.31 -15.45
C ASN A 164 11.23 6.21 -14.43
N CYS A 165 10.68 5.02 -14.61
CA CYS A 165 10.88 3.90 -13.71
C CYS A 165 12.06 3.00 -14.15
N LYS A 166 12.57 2.21 -13.20
CA LYS A 166 13.50 1.10 -13.46
C LYS A 166 12.85 -0.19 -13.01
N VAL A 167 12.71 -1.15 -13.91
CA VAL A 167 12.01 -2.41 -13.63
C VAL A 167 12.89 -3.58 -14.05
N THR A 168 12.90 -4.65 -13.26
CA THR A 168 13.61 -5.87 -13.64
C THR A 168 12.78 -6.69 -14.62
N ASP A 169 11.71 -7.34 -14.15
CA ASP A 169 10.80 -8.15 -14.98
C ASP A 169 9.35 -7.71 -14.72
N ILE A 170 8.50 -7.88 -15.72
CA ILE A 170 7.06 -7.57 -15.63
C ILE A 170 6.25 -8.80 -16.03
N LEU A 171 5.38 -9.25 -15.13
CA LEU A 171 4.33 -10.21 -15.43
C LEU A 171 2.97 -9.52 -15.34
N VAL A 172 2.27 -9.41 -16.47
CA VAL A 172 0.87 -8.97 -16.52
C VAL A 172 -0.01 -10.21 -16.60
N GLN A 173 -0.65 -10.53 -15.48
CA GLN A 173 -1.56 -11.66 -15.37
C GLN A 173 -2.88 -11.34 -16.04
N LYS A 174 -3.51 -12.34 -16.67
CA LYS A 174 -4.76 -12.15 -17.40
C LYS A 174 -5.86 -11.59 -16.49
N SER A 175 -6.40 -10.42 -16.84
CA SER A 175 -7.58 -9.84 -16.19
C SER A 175 -8.75 -9.73 -17.18
N GLY A 176 -9.73 -10.63 -17.09
CA GLY A 176 -10.89 -10.62 -17.96
C GLY A 176 -10.57 -10.94 -19.44
N ASN A 177 -11.35 -10.36 -20.35
CA ASN A 177 -11.26 -10.58 -21.80
C ASN A 177 -10.72 -9.38 -22.58
N GLU A 178 -10.57 -8.25 -21.92
CA GLU A 178 -10.10 -6.99 -22.52
C GLU A 178 -8.59 -7.06 -22.79
N ALA A 179 -8.14 -6.25 -23.75
CA ALA A 179 -6.72 -6.06 -23.99
C ALA A 179 -6.10 -5.35 -22.78
N GLN A 180 -4.94 -5.82 -22.35
CA GLN A 180 -4.22 -5.26 -21.21
C GLN A 180 -3.11 -4.35 -21.72
N LYS A 181 -2.95 -3.20 -21.08
CA LYS A 181 -2.11 -2.11 -21.55
C LYS A 181 -1.03 -1.76 -20.53
N LEU A 182 0.19 -1.59 -21.03
CA LEU A 182 1.34 -1.10 -20.27
C LEU A 182 1.92 0.13 -20.96
N SER A 183 1.89 1.29 -20.30
CA SER A 183 2.53 2.52 -20.78
C SER A 183 3.92 2.68 -20.16
N LEU A 184 4.94 2.80 -21.00
CA LEU A 184 6.32 3.04 -20.62
C LEU A 184 6.74 4.43 -21.13
N LYS A 185 7.05 5.35 -20.21
CA LYS A 185 7.50 6.71 -20.51
C LYS A 185 8.82 7.01 -19.83
N GLY A 186 9.92 7.12 -20.56
CA GLY A 186 11.27 7.19 -19.97
C GLY A 186 11.63 6.00 -19.07
N THR A 187 10.94 4.87 -19.19
CA THR A 187 11.07 3.72 -18.30
C THR A 187 12.01 2.67 -18.89
N SER A 188 12.90 2.13 -18.07
CA SER A 188 13.83 1.07 -18.47
C SER A 188 13.44 -0.26 -17.82
N VAL A 189 13.13 -1.26 -18.64
CA VAL A 189 12.88 -2.64 -18.20
C VAL A 189 14.08 -3.50 -18.59
N SER A 190 14.84 -4.00 -17.62
CA SER A 190 16.09 -4.72 -17.92
C SER A 190 15.88 -6.18 -18.37
N GLY A 191 14.79 -6.79 -17.92
CA GLY A 191 14.44 -8.19 -18.17
C GLY A 191 13.19 -8.34 -19.03
N ASP A 192 12.45 -9.42 -18.79
CA ASP A 192 11.36 -9.84 -19.67
C ASP A 192 10.03 -9.16 -19.32
N ILE A 193 9.18 -9.01 -20.34
CA ILE A 193 7.78 -8.58 -20.18
C ILE A 193 6.88 -9.68 -20.71
N THR A 194 6.01 -10.22 -19.85
CA THR A 194 5.09 -11.30 -20.22
C THR A 194 3.65 -10.89 -19.94
N PHE A 195 2.79 -11.01 -20.94
CA PHE A 195 1.34 -10.89 -20.82
C PHE A 195 0.69 -12.26 -20.97
N GLU A 196 0.03 -12.75 -19.93
CA GLU A 196 -0.62 -14.07 -19.96
C GLU A 196 -1.86 -14.10 -20.85
N SER A 197 -2.48 -12.95 -21.12
CA SER A 197 -3.65 -12.86 -21.99
C SER A 197 -3.35 -13.13 -23.46
N GLY A 198 -2.09 -13.01 -23.88
CA GLY A 198 -1.67 -13.10 -25.29
C GLY A 198 -2.17 -11.93 -26.16
N LYS A 199 -2.81 -10.91 -25.56
CA LYS A 199 -3.42 -9.76 -26.21
C LYS A 199 -2.96 -8.43 -25.60
N GLY A 200 -1.77 -8.42 -25.01
CA GLY A 200 -1.21 -7.23 -24.39
C GLY A 200 -0.82 -6.17 -25.42
N VAL A 201 -0.83 -4.92 -24.99
CA VAL A 201 -0.31 -3.77 -25.75
C VAL A 201 0.68 -3.02 -24.86
N ILE A 202 1.88 -2.78 -25.38
CA ILE A 202 2.90 -1.97 -24.72
C ILE A 202 3.04 -0.67 -25.50
N GLU A 203 2.71 0.46 -24.89
CA GLU A 203 2.98 1.79 -25.45
C GLU A 203 4.35 2.25 -24.95
N GLN A 204 5.34 2.26 -25.83
CA GLN A 204 6.72 2.60 -25.51
C GLN A 204 7.10 3.94 -26.15
N ASP A 205 7.49 4.93 -25.34
CA ASP A 205 8.05 6.18 -25.86
C ASP A 205 9.52 6.03 -26.29
N ASP A 206 10.03 7.02 -27.03
CA ASP A 206 11.43 7.07 -27.51
C ASP A 206 12.50 7.04 -26.41
N LYS A 207 12.13 7.34 -25.16
CA LYS A 207 13.03 7.36 -24.00
C LYS A 207 13.00 6.05 -23.21
N SER A 208 12.06 5.17 -23.50
CA SER A 208 11.89 3.90 -22.80
C SER A 208 12.67 2.79 -23.50
N SER A 209 13.09 1.78 -22.72
CA SER A 209 13.82 0.62 -23.25
C SER A 209 13.35 -0.68 -22.60
N ILE A 210 13.38 -1.76 -23.39
CA ILE A 210 13.10 -3.13 -22.95
C ILE A 210 14.33 -3.96 -23.34
N GLY A 211 15.04 -4.46 -22.35
CA GLY A 211 16.27 -5.23 -22.52
C GLY A 211 16.03 -6.72 -22.77
N GLY A 212 14.92 -7.27 -22.26
CA GLY A 212 14.55 -8.67 -22.43
C GLY A 212 13.53 -8.94 -23.53
N LYS A 213 12.93 -10.13 -23.47
CA LYS A 213 11.92 -10.60 -24.41
C LYS A 213 10.53 -10.08 -24.04
N VAL A 214 9.77 -9.70 -25.05
CA VAL A 214 8.32 -9.44 -24.92
C VAL A 214 7.54 -10.67 -25.38
N THR A 215 6.65 -11.18 -24.53
CA THR A 215 5.78 -12.32 -24.84
C THR A 215 4.32 -11.98 -24.58
N GLY A 216 3.44 -12.33 -25.52
CA GLY A 216 1.99 -12.15 -25.38
C GLY A 216 1.50 -10.71 -25.55
N ALA A 217 2.33 -9.82 -26.08
CA ALA A 217 1.97 -8.43 -26.34
C ALA A 217 2.58 -7.90 -27.65
N GLN A 218 1.92 -6.89 -28.22
CA GLN A 218 2.44 -6.06 -29.29
C GLN A 218 3.07 -4.80 -28.70
N VAL A 219 4.22 -4.39 -29.22
CA VAL A 219 4.88 -3.13 -28.85
C VAL A 219 4.53 -2.05 -29.87
N GLU A 220 3.96 -0.96 -29.39
CA GLU A 220 3.62 0.24 -30.16
C GLU A 220 4.53 1.39 -29.75
N LYS A 221 5.29 1.94 -30.70
CA LYS A 221 6.16 3.09 -30.46
C LYS A 221 5.37 4.39 -30.59
N LYS A 222 5.55 5.31 -29.63
CA LYS A 222 4.91 6.63 -29.60
C LYS A 222 5.92 7.77 -29.61
#